data_AF-A0A392QT17-F1
#
_entry.id   AF-A0A392QT17-F1
#
_cell.length_a   1.000
_cell.length_b   1.000
_cell.length_c   1.000
_cell.angle_alpha   90.00
_cell.angle_beta   90.00
_cell.angle_gamma   90.00
#
_symmetry.space_group_name_H-M   'P 1'
#
loop_
_entity.id
_entity.type
_entity.pdbx_description
1 polymer ?
#
loop_
_entity_poly.entity_id
_entity_poly.type
_entity_poly.pdbx_seq_one_letter_code
_entity_poly.pdbx_strand_id
1 'polypeptide(L)'
;MKITLFASHLGSHVPLNIDLHDWILKWLTCQDTIGSQLFCTLLWKFWTARNNVVFNGIRLDPIRLAEEAMSFVHEFNAENPTRRGRISSSLANNLPVVPRPLFSIFVDAGCCALGPTWGLVIKNQDYNSVFSACKRDDIAVEPAMAEALGIRWAFQLA
;
A
#
# COMPACT_ATOMS: atom_id res chain seq x y z
N MET A 1 18.07 20.70 -19.57
CA MET A 1 17.76 19.37 -20.13
C MET A 1 16.55 18.83 -19.38
N LYS A 2 15.36 18.80 -20.00
CA LYS A 2 14.13 18.29 -19.36
C LYS A 2 13.94 16.83 -19.77
N ILE A 3 13.98 15.94 -18.79
CA ILE A 3 13.75 14.50 -19.01
C ILE A 3 12.24 14.29 -19.07
N THR A 4 11.74 13.96 -20.26
CA THR A 4 10.35 13.54 -20.48
C THR A 4 10.32 12.02 -20.38
N LEU A 5 9.76 11.49 -19.28
CA LEU A 5 9.55 10.05 -19.11
C LEU A 5 8.17 9.68 -19.67
N PHE A 6 8.20 9.03 -20.84
CA PHE A 6 7.13 8.27 -21.51
C PHE A 6 5.87 9.01 -22.02
N ALA A 7 5.61 8.79 -23.30
CA ALA A 7 4.31 8.95 -23.95
C ALA A 7 3.43 7.72 -23.63
N SER A 8 2.97 7.60 -22.39
CA SER A 8 1.96 6.61 -22.01
C SER A 8 0.56 7.11 -22.35
N HIS A 9 -0.27 6.26 -22.97
CA HIS A 9 -1.69 6.53 -23.24
C HIS A 9 -2.52 6.73 -21.95
N LEU A 10 -1.96 6.40 -20.78
CA LEU A 10 -2.56 6.57 -19.45
C LEU A 10 -2.28 7.92 -18.80
N GLY A 11 -1.52 8.82 -19.46
CA GLY A 11 -1.26 10.16 -18.92
C GLY A 11 -0.31 10.21 -17.72
N SER A 12 0.53 9.18 -17.51
CA SER A 12 1.54 9.14 -16.45
C SER A 12 2.79 9.97 -16.80
N HIS A 13 2.57 11.22 -17.19
CA HIS A 13 3.59 12.25 -17.32
C HIS A 13 3.17 13.41 -16.42
N VAL A 14 4.14 14.08 -15.77
CA VAL A 14 3.86 15.35 -15.08
C VAL A 14 3.52 16.37 -16.17
N PRO A 15 2.28 16.87 -16.25
CA PRO A 15 1.93 17.87 -17.25
C PRO A 15 2.73 19.14 -16.99
N LEU A 16 3.16 19.81 -18.06
CA LEU A 16 4.02 21.01 -17.97
C LEU A 16 3.38 22.17 -17.18
N ASN A 17 2.08 22.09 -16.95
CA ASN A 17 1.23 23.09 -16.29
C ASN A 17 0.75 22.67 -14.89
N ILE A 18 1.26 21.57 -14.32
CA ILE A 18 0.85 21.09 -12.99
C ILE A 18 2.09 20.97 -12.10
N ASP A 19 1.95 21.39 -10.84
CA ASP A 19 2.99 21.21 -9.83
C ASP A 19 3.24 19.71 -9.55
N LEU A 20 4.50 19.33 -9.32
CA LEU A 20 4.84 17.92 -9.07
C LEU A 20 4.10 17.36 -7.85
N HIS A 21 3.93 18.15 -6.80
CA HIS A 21 3.18 17.76 -5.61
C HIS A 21 1.72 17.47 -5.96
N ASP A 22 1.07 18.37 -6.70
CA ASP A 22 -0.33 18.22 -7.08
C ASP A 22 -0.55 17.04 -8.03
N TRP A 23 0.41 16.78 -8.91
CA TRP A 23 0.38 15.61 -9.80
C TRP A 23 0.53 14.30 -9.04
N ILE A 24 1.47 14.22 -8.10
CA ILE A 24 1.64 13.04 -7.23
C ILE A 24 0.38 12.85 -6.38
N LEU A 25 -0.12 13.91 -5.74
CA LEU A 25 -1.31 13.85 -4.90
C LEU A 25 -2.51 13.35 -5.69
N LYS A 26 -2.73 13.86 -6.90
CA LYS A 26 -3.81 13.41 -7.79
C LYS A 26 -3.78 11.90 -8.04
N TRP A 27 -2.61 11.33 -8.31
CA TRP A 27 -2.47 9.89 -8.53
C TRP A 27 -2.64 9.09 -7.23
N LEU A 28 -2.09 9.56 -6.11
CA LEU A 28 -2.25 8.90 -4.82
C LEU A 28 -3.70 8.92 -4.31
N THR A 29 -4.49 9.92 -4.69
CA THR A 29 -5.92 10.02 -4.34
C THR A 29 -6.86 9.52 -5.45
N CYS A 30 -6.32 8.91 -6.51
CA CYS A 30 -7.14 8.43 -7.63
C CYS A 30 -8.02 7.25 -7.19
N GLN A 31 -9.28 7.23 -7.63
CA GLN A 31 -10.23 6.14 -7.35
C GLN A 31 -9.89 4.85 -8.11
N ASP A 32 -9.17 4.95 -9.23
CA ASP A 32 -8.66 3.79 -9.95
C ASP A 32 -7.53 3.13 -9.14
N THR A 33 -7.90 2.11 -8.37
CA THR A 33 -6.97 1.42 -7.46
C THR A 33 -5.84 0.74 -8.22
N ILE A 34 -6.12 0.14 -9.39
CA ILE A 34 -5.10 -0.51 -10.21
C ILE A 34 -4.17 0.56 -10.80
N GLY A 35 -4.73 1.66 -11.32
CA GLY A 35 -3.96 2.80 -11.80
C GLY A 35 -3.04 3.38 -10.73
N SER A 36 -3.53 3.58 -9.51
CA SER A 36 -2.74 4.07 -8.36
C SER A 36 -1.63 3.10 -7.95
N GLN A 37 -1.93 1.79 -7.88
CA GLN A 37 -0.93 0.76 -7.60
C GLN A 37 0.17 0.72 -8.66
N LEU A 38 -0.21 0.76 -9.94
CA LEU A 38 0.72 0.78 -11.05
C LEU A 38 1.58 2.05 -11.04
N PHE A 39 0.97 3.21 -10.76
CA PHE A 39 1.67 4.47 -10.61
C PHE A 39 2.74 4.41 -9.50
N CYS A 40 2.38 3.97 -8.30
CA CYS A 40 3.31 3.82 -7.18
C CYS A 40 4.44 2.81 -7.49
N THR A 41 4.08 1.68 -8.10
CA THR A 41 5.05 0.64 -8.49
C THR A 41 6.04 1.17 -9.52
N LEU A 42 5.57 1.94 -10.51
CA LEU A 42 6.42 2.58 -11.51
C LEU A 42 7.39 3.59 -10.88
N LEU A 43 6.94 4.44 -9.94
CA LEU A 43 7.83 5.37 -9.23
C LEU A 43 8.97 4.65 -8.51
N TRP A 44 8.65 3.56 -7.80
CA TRP A 44 9.65 2.75 -7.11
C TRP A 44 10.61 2.03 -8.08
N LYS A 45 10.08 1.42 -9.15
CA LYS A 45 10.88 0.77 -10.20
C LYS A 45 11.81 1.77 -10.89
N PHE A 46 11.35 3.00 -11.17
CA PHE A 46 12.19 4.06 -11.74
C PHE A 46 13.31 4.48 -10.80
N TRP A 47 13.01 4.70 -9.52
CA TRP A 47 14.03 5.01 -8.53
C TRP A 47 15.10 3.91 -8.47
N THR A 48 14.68 2.64 -8.43
CA THR A 48 15.56 1.48 -8.41
C THR A 48 16.41 1.38 -9.69
N ALA A 49 15.77 1.50 -10.85
CA ALA A 49 16.44 1.46 -12.15
C ALA A 49 17.47 2.58 -12.31
N ARG A 50 17.11 3.81 -11.91
CA ARG A 50 18.04 4.95 -11.91
C ARG A 50 19.24 4.68 -11.02
N ASN A 51 19.04 4.10 -9.83
CA ASN A 51 20.14 3.77 -8.94
C ASN A 51 21.03 2.67 -9.52
N ASN A 52 20.46 1.65 -10.17
CA ASN A 52 21.23 0.61 -10.85
C ASN A 52 22.04 1.15 -12.04
N VAL A 53 21.51 2.12 -12.80
CA VAL A 53 22.27 2.79 -13.86
C VAL A 53 23.44 3.57 -13.26
N VAL A 54 23.20 4.34 -12.18
CA VAL A 54 24.19 5.24 -11.59
C VAL A 54 25.29 4.51 -10.83
N PHE A 55 24.93 3.51 -10.01
CA PHE A 55 25.86 2.87 -9.09
C PHE A 55 26.41 1.55 -9.64
N ASN A 56 25.66 0.86 -10.51
CA ASN A 56 26.02 -0.47 -11.00
C ASN A 56 26.29 -0.50 -12.52
N GLY A 57 26.12 0.62 -13.22
CA GLY A 57 26.32 0.70 -14.68
C GLY A 57 25.36 -0.15 -15.49
N ILE A 58 24.26 -0.64 -14.89
CA ILE A 58 23.29 -1.51 -15.54
C ILE A 58 22.48 -0.68 -16.54
N ARG A 59 22.35 -1.17 -17.77
CA ARG A 59 21.54 -0.50 -18.78
C ARG A 59 20.04 -0.63 -18.46
N LEU A 60 19.34 0.50 -18.45
CA LEU A 60 17.89 0.54 -18.31
C LEU A 60 17.21 0.10 -19.61
N ASP A 61 16.36 -0.92 -19.51
CA ASP A 61 15.35 -1.26 -20.52
C ASP A 61 13.97 -0.81 -20.02
N PRO A 62 13.42 0.28 -20.58
CA PRO A 62 12.15 0.80 -20.10
C PRO A 62 10.93 -0.05 -20.42
N ILE A 63 10.97 -0.85 -21.49
CA ILE A 63 9.85 -1.72 -21.87
C ILE A 63 9.74 -2.82 -20.84
N ARG A 64 10.88 -3.49 -20.58
CA ARG A 64 10.97 -4.51 -19.54
C ARG A 64 10.58 -3.98 -18.16
N LEU A 65 11.00 -2.76 -17.81
CA LEU A 65 10.60 -2.14 -16.53
C LEU A 65 9.08 -1.99 -16.41
N ALA A 66 8.42 -1.52 -17.48
CA ALA A 66 6.97 -1.36 -17.51
C ALA A 66 6.25 -2.71 -17.42
N GLU A 67 6.73 -3.74 -18.13
CA GLU A 67 6.23 -5.11 -18.05
C GLU A 67 6.38 -5.69 -16.65
N GLU A 68 7.54 -5.53 -16.02
CA GLU A 68 7.79 -5.99 -14.65
C GLU A 68 6.89 -5.27 -13.63
N ALA A 69 6.64 -3.96 -13.80
CA ALA A 69 5.73 -3.22 -12.93
C ALA A 69 4.28 -3.73 -13.07
N MET A 70 3.85 -4.00 -14.31
CA MET A 70 2.53 -4.55 -14.59
C MET A 70 2.37 -5.97 -14.04
N SER A 71 3.37 -6.84 -14.25
CA SER A 71 3.40 -8.21 -13.70
C SER A 71 3.31 -8.17 -12.18
N PHE A 72 4.11 -7.33 -11.53
CA PHE A 72 4.11 -7.18 -10.09
C PHE A 72 2.73 -6.79 -9.54
N VAL A 73 2.06 -5.80 -10.15
CA VAL A 73 0.72 -5.37 -9.73
C VAL A 73 -0.32 -6.47 -9.95
N HIS A 74 -0.22 -7.21 -11.05
CA HIS A 74 -1.12 -8.34 -11.30
C HIS A 74 -0.92 -9.48 -10.30
N GLU A 75 0.32 -9.90 -10.05
CA GLU A 75 0.67 -10.91 -9.06
C GLU A 75 0.21 -10.48 -7.67
N PHE A 76 0.50 -9.23 -7.27
CA PHE A 76 0.06 -8.67 -6.00
C PHE A 76 -1.46 -8.75 -5.83
N ASN A 77 -2.23 -8.34 -6.84
CA ASN A 77 -3.70 -8.38 -6.78
C ASN A 77 -4.28 -9.80 -6.88
N ALA A 78 -3.58 -10.73 -7.54
CA ALA A 78 -3.98 -12.13 -7.61
C ALA A 78 -3.84 -12.81 -6.24
N GLU A 79 -2.75 -12.52 -5.53
CA GLU A 79 -2.47 -13.02 -4.17
C GLU A 79 -3.25 -12.26 -3.09
N ASN A 80 -3.67 -11.03 -3.38
CA ASN A 80 -4.49 -10.19 -2.52
C ASN A 80 -5.82 -9.87 -3.20
N PRO A 81 -6.64 -10.88 -3.52
CA PRO A 81 -7.91 -10.65 -4.20
C PRO A 81 -8.72 -9.69 -3.34
N THR A 82 -9.10 -8.57 -3.94
CA THR A 82 -9.99 -7.62 -3.30
C THR A 82 -11.22 -8.44 -2.91
N ARG A 83 -11.48 -8.61 -1.61
CA ARG A 83 -12.75 -9.18 -1.16
C ARG A 83 -13.81 -8.30 -1.79
N ARG A 84 -14.43 -8.75 -2.90
CA ARG A 84 -15.41 -7.95 -3.63
C ARG A 84 -16.36 -7.43 -2.57
N GLY A 85 -16.42 -6.11 -2.44
CA GLY A 85 -17.48 -5.49 -1.67
C GLY A 85 -18.78 -6.12 -2.10
N ARG A 86 -19.67 -6.36 -1.13
CA ARG A 86 -21.09 -6.52 -1.39
C ARG A 86 -21.43 -5.65 -2.60
N ILE A 87 -21.81 -6.31 -3.68
CA ILE A 87 -22.49 -5.66 -4.79
C ILE A 87 -23.54 -4.80 -4.09
N SER A 88 -23.47 -3.47 -4.27
CA SER A 88 -24.62 -2.62 -4.02
C SER A 88 -25.64 -3.03 -5.06
N SER A 89 -26.31 -4.17 -4.82
CA SER A 89 -27.50 -4.52 -5.54
C SER A 89 -28.54 -3.53 -5.06
N SER A 90 -29.13 -2.81 -6.00
CA SER A 90 -30.48 -2.32 -5.83
C SER A 90 -31.43 -3.53 -5.75
N LEU A 91 -31.31 -4.34 -4.69
CA LEU A 91 -32.34 -5.26 -4.25
C LEU A 91 -32.92 -4.68 -2.97
N ALA A 92 -34.13 -4.17 -3.11
CA ALA A 92 -34.96 -3.88 -1.97
C ALA A 92 -35.05 -5.10 -1.04
N ASN A 93 -34.80 -4.80 0.23
CA ASN A 93 -35.35 -5.38 1.45
C ASN A 93 -35.01 -6.83 1.85
N ASN A 94 -34.47 -6.91 3.07
CA ASN A 94 -34.52 -8.01 4.05
C ASN A 94 -33.34 -8.99 4.09
N LEU A 95 -32.11 -8.49 4.28
CA LEU A 95 -31.05 -9.28 4.94
C LEU A 95 -31.03 -8.97 6.44
N PRO A 96 -30.85 -9.97 7.33
CA PRO A 96 -30.74 -9.73 8.76
C PRO A 96 -29.56 -8.81 9.02
N VAL A 97 -29.76 -7.82 9.89
CA VAL A 97 -28.73 -6.89 10.34
C VAL A 97 -27.54 -7.70 10.82
N VAL A 98 -26.43 -7.69 10.07
CA VAL A 98 -25.18 -8.23 10.56
C VAL A 98 -24.83 -7.42 11.81
N PRO A 99 -24.70 -8.05 12.99
CA PRO A 99 -24.40 -7.33 14.22
C PRO A 99 -23.11 -6.52 13.99
N ARG A 100 -23.15 -5.23 14.35
CA ARG A 100 -21.93 -4.43 14.34
C ARG A 100 -20.89 -5.13 15.23
N PRO A 101 -19.66 -5.34 14.78
CA PRO A 101 -18.63 -5.95 15.60
C PRO A 101 -18.49 -5.14 16.88
N LEU A 102 -18.53 -5.80 18.03
CA LEU A 102 -18.42 -5.15 19.36
C LEU A 102 -17.10 -4.36 19.49
N PHE A 103 -16.06 -4.86 18.83
CA PHE A 103 -14.73 -4.26 18.83
C PHE A 103 -14.10 -4.28 17.43
N SER A 104 -13.30 -3.26 17.14
CA SER A 104 -12.41 -3.18 15.98
C SER A 104 -10.96 -3.13 16.46
N ILE A 105 -10.12 -3.99 15.91
CA ILE A 105 -8.70 -4.12 16.27
C ILE A 105 -7.86 -3.54 15.13
N PHE A 106 -6.98 -2.60 15.47
CA PHE A 106 -6.03 -1.97 14.55
C PHE A 106 -4.63 -2.31 15.01
N VAL A 107 -3.81 -2.85 14.10
CA VAL A 107 -2.42 -3.23 14.35
C VAL A 107 -1.56 -2.61 13.26
N ASP A 108 -0.39 -2.11 13.65
CA ASP A 108 0.61 -1.55 12.74
C ASP A 108 2.01 -1.86 13.28
N ALA A 109 2.99 -2.04 12.39
CA ALA A 109 4.37 -2.32 12.77
C ALA A 109 5.36 -1.43 12.00
N GLY A 110 6.38 -0.96 12.71
CA GLY A 110 7.48 -0.18 12.15
C GLY A 110 8.82 -0.85 12.40
N CYS A 111 9.67 -0.92 11.38
CA CYS A 111 11.07 -1.29 11.53
C CYS A 111 11.94 -0.05 11.70
N CYS A 112 12.77 -0.01 12.75
CA CYS A 112 13.79 1.02 12.95
C CYS A 112 15.15 0.39 13.23
N ALA A 113 16.21 1.20 13.26
CA ALA A 113 17.57 0.72 13.54
C ALA A 113 17.71 0.05 14.93
N LEU A 114 16.74 0.24 15.82
CA LEU A 114 16.69 -0.31 17.18
C LEU A 114 15.76 -1.54 17.30
N GLY A 115 15.39 -2.15 16.17
CA GLY A 115 14.46 -3.30 16.11
C GLY A 115 13.03 -2.91 15.71
N PRO A 116 12.14 -3.89 15.52
CA PRO A 116 10.74 -3.65 15.20
C PRO A 116 9.98 -3.11 16.41
N THR A 117 9.02 -2.26 16.09
CA THR A 117 8.01 -1.74 17.00
C THR A 117 6.65 -2.11 16.43
N TRP A 118 5.67 -2.38 17.28
CA TRP A 118 4.29 -2.58 16.85
C TRP A 118 3.32 -1.97 17.83
N GLY A 119 2.23 -1.44 17.27
CA GLY A 119 1.15 -0.77 17.97
C GLY A 119 -0.17 -1.51 17.78
N LEU A 120 -0.99 -1.52 18.83
CA LEU A 120 -2.33 -2.08 18.86
C LEU A 120 -3.29 -1.01 19.40
N VAL A 121 -4.41 -0.82 18.73
CA VAL A 121 -5.54 -0.03 19.23
C VAL A 121 -6.82 -0.84 19.07
N ILE A 122 -7.58 -1.01 20.15
CA ILE A 122 -8.93 -1.60 20.13
C ILE A 122 -9.94 -0.49 20.34
N LYS A 123 -10.92 -0.43 19.44
CA LYS A 123 -12.03 0.53 19.50
C LYS A 123 -13.35 -0.19 19.72
N ASN A 124 -14.24 0.41 20.51
CA ASN A 124 -15.61 -0.07 20.65
C ASN A 124 -16.47 0.34 19.43
N GLN A 125 -17.78 0.04 19.49
CA GLN A 125 -18.74 0.37 18.43
C GLN A 125 -18.90 1.88 18.15
N ASP A 126 -18.56 2.73 19.13
CA ASP A 126 -18.60 4.19 19.02
C ASP A 126 -17.28 4.77 18.51
N TYR A 127 -16.35 3.92 18.08
CA TYR A 127 -14.97 4.27 17.69
C TYR A 127 -14.13 4.89 18.82
N ASN A 128 -14.56 4.77 20.07
CA ASN A 128 -13.77 5.14 21.23
C ASN A 128 -12.66 4.10 21.45
N SER A 129 -11.43 4.57 21.65
CA SER A 129 -10.32 3.68 22.02
C SER A 129 -10.56 3.16 23.45
N VAL A 130 -10.76 1.86 23.57
CA VAL A 130 -10.95 1.17 24.85
C VAL A 130 -9.67 0.49 25.33
N PHE A 131 -8.74 0.23 24.43
CA PHE A 131 -7.43 -0.32 24.73
C PHE A 131 -6.41 0.16 23.70
N SER A 132 -5.19 0.38 24.16
CA SER A 132 -4.04 0.62 23.29
C SER A 132 -2.78 0.04 23.93
N ALA A 133 -1.93 -0.59 23.14
CA ALA A 133 -0.64 -1.09 23.59
C ALA A 133 0.42 -0.86 22.51
N CYS A 134 1.67 -0.78 22.93
CA CYS A 134 2.82 -0.79 22.04
C CYS A 134 3.90 -1.71 22.61
N LYS A 135 4.67 -2.35 21.73
CA LYS A 135 5.84 -3.13 22.12
C LYS A 135 6.96 -2.90 21.11
N ARG A 136 8.19 -3.03 21.61
CA ARG A 136 9.41 -3.07 20.82
C ARG A 136 10.15 -4.35 21.18
N ASP A 137 10.66 -5.04 20.17
CA ASP A 137 11.54 -6.18 20.36
C ASP A 137 12.92 -5.89 19.77
N ASP A 138 13.95 -6.50 20.35
CA ASP A 138 15.34 -6.40 19.89
C ASP A 138 15.66 -7.58 18.97
N ILE A 139 15.00 -7.60 17.80
CA ILE A 139 15.18 -8.60 16.76
C ILE A 139 15.37 -7.91 15.41
N ALA A 140 16.14 -8.50 14.50
CA ALA A 140 16.27 -7.99 13.13
C ALA A 140 15.26 -8.71 12.22
N VAL A 141 14.29 -7.98 11.68
CA VAL A 141 13.24 -8.51 10.81
C VAL A 141 12.91 -7.53 9.68
N GLU A 142 12.52 -8.06 8.53
CA GLU A 142 12.01 -7.25 7.42
C GLU A 142 10.62 -6.68 7.75
N PRO A 143 10.19 -5.56 7.11
CA PRO A 143 8.92 -4.91 7.40
C PRO A 143 7.70 -5.84 7.36
N ALA A 144 7.59 -6.71 6.35
CA ALA A 144 6.48 -7.66 6.25
C ALA A 144 6.45 -8.68 7.42
N MET A 145 7.62 -9.08 7.90
CA MET A 145 7.74 -9.97 9.06
C MET A 145 7.39 -9.22 10.35
N ALA A 146 7.76 -7.93 10.47
CA ALA A 146 7.37 -7.09 11.60
C ALA A 146 5.84 -6.96 11.71
N GLU A 147 5.14 -6.77 10.58
CA GLU A 147 3.67 -6.74 10.53
C GLU A 147 3.05 -8.04 11.00
N ALA A 148 3.53 -9.18 10.48
CA ALA A 148 3.03 -10.50 10.87
C ALA A 148 3.25 -10.79 12.37
N LEU A 149 4.41 -10.40 12.90
CA LEU A 149 4.74 -10.54 14.32
C LEU A 149 3.91 -9.60 15.20
N GLY A 150 3.64 -8.38 14.74
CA GLY A 150 2.76 -7.41 15.39
C GLY A 150 1.32 -7.94 15.50
N ILE A 151 0.78 -8.52 14.42
CA ILE A 151 -0.55 -9.16 14.42
C ILE A 151 -0.58 -10.33 15.40
N ARG A 152 0.43 -11.22 15.36
CA ARG A 152 0.52 -12.35 16.30
C ARG A 152 0.53 -11.88 17.75
N TRP A 153 1.33 -10.86 18.04
CA TRP A 153 1.41 -10.25 19.37
C TRP A 153 0.06 -9.65 19.81
N ALA A 154 -0.63 -8.94 18.92
CA ALA A 154 -1.94 -8.38 19.20
C ALA A 154 -2.97 -9.46 19.57
N PHE A 155 -2.98 -10.60 18.87
CA PHE A 155 -3.83 -11.75 19.22
C PHE A 155 -3.50 -12.41 20.56
N GLN A 156 -2.28 -12.25 21.07
CA GLN A 156 -1.91 -12.75 22.40
C GLN A 156 -2.34 -11.80 23.53
N LEU A 157 -2.64 -10.55 23.20
CA LEU A 157 -3.01 -9.49 24.14
C LEU A 157 -4.51 -9.19 24.19
N ALA A 158 -5.21 -9.39 23.07
CA ALA A 158 -6.66 -9.24 22.95
C ALA A 158 -7.40 -10.50 23.42
#